data_AF-A0A937TD67-F1
#
_entry.id   AF-A0A937TD67-F1
#
_cell.length_a   1.000
_cell.length_b   1.000
_cell.length_c   1.000
_cell.angle_alpha   90.00
_cell.angle_beta   90.00
_cell.angle_gamma   90.00
#
_symmetry.space_group_name_H-M   'P 1'
#
loop_
_entity.id
_entity.type
_entity.pdbx_description
1 polymer ?
#
loop_
_entity_poly.entity_id
_entity_poly.type
_entity_poly.pdbx_seq_one_letter_code
_entity_poly.pdbx_strand_id
1 'polypeptide(L)'
;MTKEEALTDFLQALKTVLNIAALYSKDHPYFLKAIEDFRKKLDSVFQFLDPLRMDVTPSSVLLQEKELPASANSREIARILHRRKIKNIEIRKDANNKELAHFIYSISLRPREILSAGGISRFVSKEQVKNISVEELDYSELLKGSREEIADIWSYLLEEAVGEVDGRKINDLADSFSRIISQFKINDFISDEGVSRNLAKFFEYLKVHEKSKFQKCSQDFFRTIISDKGFSDYQKLDKIKLFLGELKDDDIAAALLEQLSKDKDFDTHNLNLFSLLFSGQRHKKIASCLGEKIEQIEYLRDKAAAKDKVQELFSSADASSISEIYQNTLTHLLGGISFKDKYDFDQDLIVKNYELTL
;
A
#
# COMPACT_ATOMS: atom_id res chain seq x y z
N MET A 1 -13.00 22.22 -38.00
CA MET A 1 -12.62 21.55 -36.75
C MET A 1 -12.20 20.15 -37.09
N THR A 2 -11.03 19.72 -36.63
CA THR A 2 -10.53 18.35 -36.81
C THR A 2 -11.08 17.42 -35.72
N LYS A 3 -10.93 16.10 -35.91
CA LYS A 3 -11.29 15.10 -34.87
C LYS A 3 -10.50 15.31 -33.57
N GLU A 4 -9.21 15.65 -33.66
CA GLU A 4 -8.33 15.86 -32.50
C GLU A 4 -8.69 17.13 -31.72
N GLU A 5 -9.02 18.21 -32.42
CA GLU A 5 -9.56 19.44 -31.82
C GLU A 5 -10.87 19.16 -31.08
N ALA A 6 -11.79 18.40 -31.70
CA ALA A 6 -13.07 18.02 -31.11
C ALA A 6 -12.89 17.26 -29.79
N LEU A 7 -12.00 16.27 -29.77
CA LEU A 7 -11.71 15.45 -28.58
C LEU A 7 -11.05 16.27 -27.47
N THR A 8 -10.15 17.19 -27.82
CA THR A 8 -9.49 18.08 -26.84
C THR A 8 -10.49 19.02 -26.19
N ASP A 9 -11.34 19.65 -27.00
CA ASP A 9 -12.43 20.52 -26.53
C ASP A 9 -13.42 19.75 -25.63
N PHE A 10 -13.74 18.51 -26.01
CA PHE A 10 -14.58 17.63 -25.21
C PHE A 10 -13.97 17.35 -23.83
N LEU A 11 -12.69 16.96 -23.76
CA LEU A 11 -12.03 16.69 -22.47
C LEU A 11 -11.99 17.93 -21.58
N GLN A 12 -11.70 19.10 -22.16
CA GLN A 12 -11.72 20.35 -21.42
C GLN A 12 -13.12 20.64 -20.87
N ALA A 13 -14.15 20.46 -21.68
CA ALA A 13 -15.54 20.65 -21.25
C ALA A 13 -15.97 19.63 -20.19
N LEU A 14 -15.55 18.36 -20.32
CA LEU A 14 -15.82 17.31 -19.34
C LEU A 14 -15.21 17.67 -17.98
N LYS A 15 -13.94 18.10 -17.95
CA LYS A 15 -13.31 18.58 -16.71
C LYS A 15 -14.07 19.76 -16.10
N THR A 16 -14.39 20.76 -16.90
CA THR A 16 -15.11 21.94 -16.43
C THR A 16 -16.46 21.58 -15.82
N VAL A 17 -17.25 20.72 -16.49
CA VAL A 17 -18.58 20.36 -16.02
C VAL A 17 -18.51 19.49 -14.74
N LEU A 18 -17.52 18.60 -14.62
CA LEU A 18 -17.28 17.83 -13.41
C LEU A 18 -16.92 18.72 -12.21
N ASN A 19 -16.07 19.73 -12.41
CA ASN A 19 -15.70 20.68 -11.37
C ASN A 19 -16.89 21.54 -10.93
N ILE A 20 -17.74 21.98 -11.87
CA ILE A 20 -18.97 22.71 -11.55
C ILE A 20 -19.95 21.81 -10.78
N ALA A 21 -20.12 20.56 -11.20
CA ALA A 21 -21.01 19.59 -10.56
C ALA A 21 -20.59 19.23 -9.13
N ALA A 22 -19.31 19.39 -8.79
CA ALA A 22 -18.80 19.21 -7.43
C ALA A 22 -19.11 20.39 -6.51
N LEU A 23 -19.36 21.59 -7.06
CA LEU A 23 -19.59 22.82 -6.31
C LEU A 23 -21.07 23.20 -6.18
N TYR A 24 -21.89 22.82 -7.16
CA TYR A 24 -23.29 23.22 -7.25
C TYR A 24 -24.23 22.02 -7.24
N SER A 25 -25.46 22.23 -6.77
CA SER A 25 -26.52 21.21 -6.82
C SER A 25 -27.01 20.97 -8.25
N LYS A 26 -27.63 19.81 -8.48
CA LYS A 26 -28.15 19.37 -9.79
C LYS A 26 -29.15 20.33 -10.46
N ASP A 27 -29.83 21.16 -9.67
CA ASP A 27 -30.87 22.08 -10.15
C ASP A 27 -30.33 23.53 -10.28
N HIS A 28 -29.05 23.74 -9.98
CA HIS A 28 -28.46 25.08 -10.00
C HIS A 28 -28.26 25.60 -11.44
N PRO A 29 -28.62 26.87 -11.75
CA PRO A 29 -28.55 27.41 -13.12
C PRO A 29 -27.16 27.32 -13.78
N TYR A 30 -26.08 27.49 -13.00
CA TYR A 30 -24.72 27.37 -13.53
C TYR A 30 -24.37 25.94 -13.94
N PHE A 31 -24.88 24.94 -13.21
CA PHE A 31 -24.66 23.54 -13.56
C PHE A 31 -25.44 23.19 -14.84
N LEU A 32 -26.71 23.60 -14.93
CA LEU A 32 -27.52 23.37 -16.12
C LEU A 32 -26.92 24.02 -17.38
N LYS A 33 -26.41 25.26 -17.25
CA LYS A 33 -25.69 25.93 -18.34
C LYS A 33 -24.41 25.20 -18.73
N ALA A 34 -23.64 24.71 -17.76
CA ALA A 34 -22.45 23.93 -18.03
C ALA A 34 -22.76 22.61 -18.75
N ILE A 35 -23.90 21.98 -18.47
CA ILE A 35 -24.37 20.80 -19.20
C ILE A 35 -24.72 21.13 -20.66
N GLU A 36 -25.36 22.28 -20.92
CA GLU A 36 -25.62 22.73 -22.29
C GLU A 36 -24.35 22.97 -23.08
N ASP A 37 -23.36 23.63 -22.46
CA ASP A 37 -22.08 23.90 -23.10
C ASP A 37 -21.27 22.62 -23.30
N PHE A 38 -21.31 21.69 -22.34
CA PHE A 38 -20.72 20.35 -22.47
C PHE A 38 -21.36 19.58 -23.64
N ARG A 39 -22.69 19.60 -23.76
CA ARG A 39 -23.38 18.95 -24.88
C ARG A 39 -22.94 19.49 -26.23
N LYS A 40 -22.79 20.81 -26.40
CA LYS A 40 -22.32 21.38 -27.67
C LYS A 40 -20.96 20.81 -28.08
N LYS A 41 -20.05 20.62 -27.11
CA LYS A 41 -18.73 20.01 -27.37
C LYS A 41 -18.83 18.52 -27.66
N LEU A 42 -19.76 17.83 -27.01
CA LEU A 42 -20.04 16.43 -27.27
C LEU A 42 -20.67 16.22 -28.68
N ASP A 43 -21.60 17.08 -29.10
CA ASP A 43 -22.20 17.07 -30.45
C ASP A 43 -21.13 17.24 -31.54
N SER A 44 -20.12 18.08 -31.27
CA SER A 44 -18.94 18.24 -32.12
C SER A 44 -18.11 16.96 -32.25
N VAL A 45 -18.00 16.14 -31.20
CA VAL A 45 -17.35 14.82 -31.25
C VAL A 45 -18.20 13.81 -32.03
N PHE A 46 -19.53 13.84 -31.86
CA PHE A 46 -20.47 12.95 -32.56
C PHE A 46 -20.52 13.15 -34.08
N GLN A 47 -19.92 14.22 -34.61
CA GLN A 47 -19.69 14.36 -36.05
C GLN A 47 -18.65 13.36 -36.59
N PHE A 48 -17.81 12.80 -35.71
CA PHE A 48 -16.71 11.90 -36.07
C PHE A 48 -16.83 10.50 -35.44
N LEU A 49 -17.49 10.38 -34.29
CA LEU A 49 -17.49 9.16 -33.46
C LEU A 49 -18.83 8.99 -32.76
N ASP A 50 -19.52 7.87 -32.96
CA ASP A 50 -20.71 7.46 -32.19
C ASP A 50 -20.77 5.91 -32.13
N PRO A 51 -20.79 5.29 -30.94
CA PRO A 51 -20.73 5.91 -29.61
C PRO A 51 -19.34 6.47 -29.27
N LEU A 52 -19.30 7.44 -28.36
CA LEU A 52 -18.06 7.87 -27.72
C LEU A 52 -17.71 6.91 -26.58
N ARG A 53 -16.63 6.15 -26.76
CA ARG A 53 -16.08 5.24 -25.74
C ARG A 53 -14.87 5.83 -25.05
N MET A 54 -14.88 5.71 -23.74
CA MET A 54 -13.87 6.24 -22.86
C MET A 54 -13.46 5.18 -21.84
N ASP A 55 -12.27 4.62 -22.01
CA ASP A 55 -11.68 3.70 -21.04
C ASP A 55 -10.86 4.49 -20.02
N VAL A 56 -11.01 4.13 -18.77
CA VAL A 56 -10.40 4.82 -17.63
C VAL A 56 -9.30 3.94 -17.07
N THR A 57 -8.08 4.47 -17.07
CA THR A 57 -6.97 3.91 -16.31
C THR A 57 -6.71 4.81 -15.09
N PRO A 58 -5.85 4.41 -14.14
CA PRO A 58 -5.54 5.24 -12.98
C PRO A 58 -4.90 6.59 -13.34
N SER A 59 -4.15 6.65 -14.44
CA SER A 59 -3.33 7.80 -14.82
C SER A 59 -3.74 8.45 -16.15
N SER A 60 -4.60 7.81 -16.94
CA SER A 60 -5.01 8.30 -18.25
C SER A 60 -6.44 7.94 -18.59
N VAL A 61 -6.95 8.59 -19.62
CA VAL A 61 -8.23 8.27 -20.25
C VAL A 61 -7.94 7.97 -21.70
N LEU A 62 -8.38 6.79 -22.16
CA LEU A 62 -8.27 6.35 -23.54
C LEU A 62 -9.58 6.66 -24.25
N LEU A 63 -9.52 7.28 -25.43
CA LEU A 63 -10.70 7.49 -26.27
C LEU A 63 -10.58 6.61 -27.51
N GLN A 64 -11.55 5.73 -27.72
CA GLN A 64 -11.56 4.77 -28.85
C GLN A 64 -10.26 3.95 -28.93
N GLU A 65 -9.83 3.36 -27.82
CA GLU A 65 -8.60 2.55 -27.72
C GLU A 65 -7.30 3.29 -28.05
N LYS A 66 -7.35 4.61 -28.26
CA LYS A 66 -6.16 5.44 -28.45
C LYS A 66 -5.82 6.19 -27.18
N GLU A 67 -4.56 6.04 -26.80
CA GLU A 67 -3.96 6.80 -25.72
C GLU A 67 -3.82 8.26 -26.14
N LEU A 68 -4.53 9.12 -25.42
CA LEU A 68 -4.42 10.55 -25.64
C LEU A 68 -3.09 11.05 -25.04
N PRO A 69 -2.49 12.10 -25.61
CA PRO A 69 -1.34 12.74 -25.01
C PRO A 69 -1.61 13.04 -23.53
N ALA A 70 -0.67 12.71 -22.65
CA ALA A 70 -0.78 12.82 -21.19
C ALA A 70 -0.87 14.28 -20.72
N SER A 71 -1.97 14.96 -21.05
CA SER A 71 -2.29 16.31 -20.61
C SER A 71 -2.65 16.31 -19.12
N ALA A 72 -2.46 17.44 -18.44
CA ALA A 72 -2.89 17.59 -17.05
C ALA A 72 -4.40 17.31 -16.88
N ASN A 73 -5.20 17.63 -17.91
CA ASN A 73 -6.64 17.42 -17.90
C ASN A 73 -7.03 15.93 -17.95
N SER A 74 -6.39 15.13 -18.82
CA SER A 74 -6.71 13.70 -18.91
C SER A 74 -6.36 12.96 -17.61
N ARG A 75 -5.23 13.31 -16.98
CA ARG A 75 -4.85 12.80 -15.65
C ARG A 75 -5.86 13.13 -14.56
N GLU A 76 -6.35 14.37 -14.53
CA GLU A 76 -7.33 14.79 -13.52
C GLU A 76 -8.68 14.08 -13.69
N ILE A 77 -9.17 13.98 -14.94
CA ILE A 77 -10.39 13.23 -15.27
C ILE A 77 -10.23 11.75 -14.89
N ALA A 78 -9.11 11.13 -15.25
CA ALA A 78 -8.79 9.75 -14.88
C ALA A 78 -8.91 9.53 -13.37
N ARG A 79 -8.29 10.40 -12.56
CA ARG A 79 -8.36 10.32 -11.09
C ARG A 79 -9.79 10.47 -10.57
N ILE A 80 -10.59 11.38 -11.13
CA ILE A 80 -11.99 11.58 -10.74
C ILE A 80 -12.80 10.31 -10.99
N LEU A 81 -12.71 9.75 -12.19
CA LEU A 81 -13.48 8.58 -12.61
C LEU A 81 -13.02 7.29 -11.93
N HIS A 82 -11.71 7.09 -11.84
CA HIS A 82 -11.11 5.91 -11.22
C HIS A 82 -11.46 5.81 -9.73
N ARG A 83 -11.47 6.93 -8.98
CA ARG A 83 -11.92 6.95 -7.57
C ARG A 83 -13.39 6.56 -7.36
N ARG A 84 -14.16 6.47 -8.44
CA ARG A 84 -15.60 6.13 -8.45
C ARG A 84 -15.85 4.75 -9.05
N LYS A 85 -14.80 3.94 -9.16
CA LYS A 85 -14.84 2.58 -9.70
C LYS A 85 -15.34 2.55 -11.15
N ILE A 86 -15.08 3.58 -11.95
CA ILE A 86 -15.50 3.61 -13.37
C ILE A 86 -14.38 3.02 -14.23
N LYS A 87 -14.69 1.95 -14.96
CA LYS A 87 -13.78 1.28 -15.92
C LYS A 87 -13.93 1.84 -17.32
N ASN A 88 -15.17 1.90 -17.79
CA ASN A 88 -15.52 2.35 -19.13
C ASN A 88 -16.78 3.21 -19.06
N ILE A 89 -16.82 4.24 -19.89
CA ILE A 89 -18.01 5.04 -20.18
C ILE A 89 -18.28 4.97 -21.68
N GLU A 90 -19.52 4.66 -22.04
CA GLU A 90 -20.02 4.78 -23.41
C GLU A 90 -21.16 5.81 -23.44
N ILE A 91 -21.04 6.83 -24.30
CA ILE A 91 -22.06 7.86 -24.51
C ILE A 91 -22.51 7.80 -25.97
N ARG A 92 -23.81 7.66 -26.20
CA ARG A 92 -24.43 7.66 -27.55
C ARG A 92 -24.95 9.04 -27.91
N LYS A 93 -24.99 9.34 -29.21
CA LYS A 93 -25.44 10.63 -29.75
C LYS A 93 -26.82 11.08 -29.30
N ASP A 94 -27.72 10.13 -29.02
CA ASP A 94 -29.08 10.43 -28.59
C ASP A 94 -29.20 10.85 -27.11
N ALA A 95 -28.07 10.91 -26.38
CA ALA A 95 -28.03 11.37 -25.00
C ALA A 95 -28.51 12.83 -24.87
N ASN A 96 -29.59 13.04 -24.11
CA ASN A 96 -30.18 14.36 -23.91
C ASN A 96 -29.61 15.09 -22.68
N ASN A 97 -29.92 16.40 -22.52
CA ASN A 97 -29.41 17.20 -21.40
C ASN A 97 -29.78 16.62 -20.02
N LYS A 98 -30.95 15.99 -19.87
CA LYS A 98 -31.36 15.40 -18.59
C LYS A 98 -30.52 14.16 -18.27
N GLU A 99 -30.26 13.32 -19.29
CA GLU A 99 -29.36 12.17 -19.17
C GLU A 99 -27.94 12.61 -18.79
N LEU A 100 -27.41 13.60 -19.51
CA LEU A 100 -26.08 14.15 -19.24
C LEU A 100 -25.98 14.80 -17.86
N ALA A 101 -26.98 15.59 -17.46
CA ALA A 101 -27.03 16.19 -16.13
C ALA A 101 -27.08 15.14 -15.03
N HIS A 102 -27.92 14.12 -15.19
CA HIS A 102 -28.01 13.01 -14.25
C HIS A 102 -26.67 12.27 -14.14
N PHE A 103 -26.07 11.92 -15.28
CA PHE A 103 -24.80 11.21 -15.34
C PHE A 103 -23.65 12.00 -14.69
N ILE A 104 -23.44 13.26 -15.09
CA ILE A 104 -22.38 14.10 -14.54
C ILE A 104 -22.58 14.34 -13.04
N TYR A 105 -23.82 14.57 -12.59
CA TYR A 105 -24.11 14.70 -11.17
C TYR A 105 -23.85 13.40 -10.41
N SER A 106 -24.19 12.24 -10.98
CA SER A 106 -23.90 10.94 -10.36
C SER A 106 -22.40 10.73 -10.18
N ILE A 107 -21.59 11.17 -11.15
CA ILE A 107 -20.13 11.18 -11.03
C ILE A 107 -19.69 12.25 -10.02
N SER A 108 -20.37 13.39 -9.86
CA SER A 108 -19.89 14.40 -8.90
C SER A 108 -20.11 14.02 -7.44
N LEU A 109 -21.01 13.07 -7.16
CA LEU A 109 -21.22 12.52 -5.82
C LEU A 109 -19.91 12.05 -5.17
N ARG A 110 -19.91 12.10 -3.84
CA ARG A 110 -18.78 11.58 -3.06
C ARG A 110 -18.71 10.06 -3.23
N PRO A 111 -17.51 9.46 -3.26
CA PRO A 111 -17.37 8.01 -3.38
C PRO A 111 -18.23 7.23 -2.38
N ARG A 112 -18.29 7.68 -1.12
CA ARG A 112 -19.12 7.08 -0.07
C ARG A 112 -20.63 7.00 -0.43
N GLU A 113 -21.15 8.04 -1.08
CA GLU A 113 -22.57 8.09 -1.49
C GLU A 113 -22.85 7.18 -2.69
N ILE A 114 -21.88 7.07 -3.60
CA ILE A 114 -21.99 6.17 -4.75
C ILE A 114 -22.04 4.71 -4.28
N LEU A 115 -21.20 4.39 -3.29
CA LEU A 115 -21.07 3.04 -2.74
C LEU A 115 -22.27 2.64 -1.89
N SER A 116 -22.77 3.53 -1.04
CA SER A 116 -23.92 3.22 -0.19
C SER A 116 -25.19 2.92 -1.01
N ALA A 117 -25.27 3.42 -2.24
CA ALA A 117 -26.34 3.07 -3.17
C ALA A 117 -26.10 1.77 -3.96
N GLY A 118 -24.93 1.15 -3.82
CA GLY A 118 -24.54 -0.11 -4.47
C GLY A 118 -23.77 0.04 -5.78
N GLY A 119 -23.08 1.17 -5.99
CA GLY A 119 -22.25 1.41 -7.17
C GLY A 119 -22.77 2.54 -8.08
N ILE A 120 -21.91 3.04 -8.96
CA ILE A 120 -22.26 4.11 -9.91
C ILE A 120 -23.26 3.62 -10.95
N SER A 121 -23.19 2.34 -11.30
CA SER A 121 -24.14 1.66 -12.17
C SER A 121 -25.56 1.81 -11.65
N ARG A 122 -25.82 1.79 -10.33
CA ARG A 122 -27.16 2.00 -9.76
C ARG A 122 -27.74 3.39 -10.01
N PHE A 123 -26.89 4.40 -10.16
CA PHE A 123 -27.35 5.74 -10.51
C PHE A 123 -27.58 5.85 -12.01
N VAL A 124 -26.72 5.22 -12.81
CA VAL A 124 -26.81 5.26 -14.28
C VAL A 124 -27.86 4.28 -14.82
N SER A 125 -28.22 3.21 -14.10
CA SER A 125 -29.15 2.17 -14.56
C SER A 125 -30.62 2.47 -14.23
N LYS A 126 -30.93 3.62 -13.62
CA LYS A 126 -32.33 4.03 -13.40
C LYS A 126 -32.97 4.42 -14.74
N GLU A 127 -34.29 4.33 -14.83
CA GLU A 127 -35.11 4.58 -16.05
C GLU A 127 -34.84 5.90 -16.80
N GLN A 128 -34.05 6.81 -16.23
CA GLN A 128 -33.75 8.13 -16.73
C GLN A 128 -32.50 8.21 -17.63
N VAL A 129 -31.68 7.16 -17.76
CA VAL A 129 -30.45 7.19 -18.57
C VAL A 129 -30.35 5.95 -19.47
N LYS A 130 -30.69 6.12 -20.75
CA LYS A 130 -30.71 5.04 -21.76
C LYS A 130 -29.49 5.09 -22.70
N ASN A 131 -29.00 6.29 -22.96
CA ASN A 131 -27.95 6.54 -23.96
C ASN A 131 -26.54 6.66 -23.36
N ILE A 132 -26.39 6.36 -22.08
CA ILE A 132 -25.10 6.39 -21.37
C ILE A 132 -24.98 5.08 -20.59
N SER A 133 -23.89 4.36 -20.77
CA SER A 133 -23.58 3.17 -19.99
C SER A 133 -22.22 3.29 -19.32
N VAL A 134 -22.13 2.69 -18.14
CA VAL A 134 -20.91 2.67 -17.32
C VAL A 134 -20.62 1.23 -16.93
N GLU A 135 -19.39 0.80 -17.19
CA GLU A 135 -18.85 -0.44 -16.63
C GLU A 135 -18.04 -0.11 -15.37
N GLU A 136 -18.26 -0.88 -14.30
CA GLU A 136 -17.54 -0.69 -13.04
C GLU A 136 -16.23 -1.48 -13.02
N LEU A 137 -15.24 -0.96 -12.29
CA LEU A 137 -13.98 -1.65 -12.00
C LEU A 137 -14.22 -2.73 -10.94
N ASP A 138 -13.88 -3.97 -11.28
CA ASP A 138 -13.75 -5.05 -10.30
C ASP A 138 -12.34 -5.00 -9.67
N TYR A 139 -12.27 -4.56 -8.41
CA TYR A 139 -11.00 -4.38 -7.69
C TYR A 139 -10.32 -5.70 -7.30
N SER A 140 -11.04 -6.83 -7.36
CA SER A 140 -10.41 -8.14 -7.14
C SER A 140 -9.33 -8.46 -8.18
N GLU A 141 -9.45 -7.88 -9.39
CA GLU A 141 -8.49 -8.04 -10.47
C GLU A 141 -7.33 -7.03 -10.41
N LEU A 142 -7.60 -5.78 -10.00
CA LEU A 142 -6.61 -4.69 -9.94
C LEU A 142 -5.57 -4.83 -8.83
N LEU A 143 -5.86 -5.60 -7.78
CA LEU A 143 -4.84 -5.94 -6.79
C LEU A 143 -3.64 -6.64 -7.43
N LYS A 144 -3.69 -7.12 -8.68
CA LYS A 144 -2.56 -7.73 -9.41
C LYS A 144 -1.63 -6.73 -10.13
N GLY A 145 -1.91 -5.41 -10.09
CA GLY A 145 -1.24 -4.35 -10.87
C GLY A 145 -0.03 -3.64 -10.20
N SER A 146 0.36 -2.46 -10.72
CA SER A 146 1.67 -1.79 -10.52
C SER A 146 1.80 -0.88 -9.27
N ARG A 147 3.05 -0.43 -9.00
CA ARG A 147 3.62 -0.02 -7.68
C ARG A 147 3.06 1.25 -7.01
N GLU A 148 2.63 2.27 -7.76
CA GLU A 148 2.10 3.52 -7.19
C GLU A 148 0.56 3.54 -7.12
N GLU A 149 -0.09 2.69 -7.92
CA GLU A 149 -1.55 2.64 -8.08
C GLU A 149 -2.21 1.84 -6.94
N ILE A 150 -1.48 0.89 -6.35
CA ILE A 150 -1.98 0.02 -5.27
C ILE A 150 -2.22 0.80 -3.98
N ALA A 151 -1.44 1.85 -3.70
CA ALA A 151 -1.47 2.49 -2.37
C ALA A 151 -2.75 3.29 -2.10
N ASP A 152 -3.14 4.14 -3.05
CA ASP A 152 -4.37 4.93 -3.02
C ASP A 152 -5.61 4.01 -3.02
N ILE A 153 -5.56 2.91 -3.79
CA ILE A 153 -6.66 1.95 -3.91
C ILE A 153 -6.80 1.14 -2.62
N TRP A 154 -5.70 0.64 -2.05
CA TRP A 154 -5.73 -0.20 -0.87
C TRP A 154 -6.23 0.55 0.36
N SER A 155 -5.81 1.81 0.54
CA SER A 155 -6.28 2.68 1.62
C SER A 155 -7.80 2.84 1.60
N TYR A 156 -8.38 2.93 0.41
CA TYR A 156 -9.82 3.00 0.20
C TYR A 156 -10.51 1.64 0.41
N LEU A 157 -9.97 0.54 -0.12
CA LEU A 157 -10.55 -0.79 0.11
C LEU A 157 -10.55 -1.16 1.59
N LEU A 158 -9.50 -0.76 2.30
CA LEU A 158 -9.39 -0.89 3.75
C LEU A 158 -10.50 -0.11 4.46
N GLU A 159 -10.73 1.15 4.07
CA GLU A 159 -11.83 1.96 4.61
C GLU A 159 -13.20 1.29 4.38
N GLU A 160 -13.44 0.76 3.19
CA GLU A 160 -14.67 0.07 2.82
C GLU A 160 -14.89 -1.20 3.65
N ALA A 161 -13.90 -2.10 3.64
CA ALA A 161 -13.97 -3.39 4.32
C ALA A 161 -14.20 -3.23 5.83
N VAL A 162 -13.51 -2.27 6.43
CA VAL A 162 -13.60 -1.97 7.86
C VAL A 162 -14.86 -1.17 8.21
N GLY A 163 -15.31 -0.27 7.34
CA GLY A 163 -16.50 0.55 7.53
C GLY A 163 -17.79 -0.26 7.51
N GLU A 164 -17.86 -1.27 6.65
CA GLU A 164 -19.00 -2.19 6.53
C GLU A 164 -18.87 -3.42 7.43
N VAL A 165 -17.70 -3.62 8.05
CA VAL A 165 -17.33 -4.86 8.78
C VAL A 165 -17.56 -6.09 7.88
N ASP A 166 -17.20 -5.97 6.61
CA ASP A 166 -17.36 -7.03 5.62
C ASP A 166 -16.20 -8.02 5.76
N GLY A 167 -16.47 -9.14 6.45
CA GLY A 167 -15.47 -10.17 6.71
C GLY A 167 -14.85 -10.81 5.47
N ARG A 168 -15.53 -10.80 4.31
CA ARG A 168 -14.94 -11.31 3.06
C ARG A 168 -13.91 -10.32 2.53
N LYS A 169 -14.29 -9.04 2.43
CA LYS A 169 -13.37 -7.98 1.97
C LYS A 169 -12.15 -7.85 2.89
N ILE A 170 -12.35 -7.94 4.22
CA ILE A 170 -11.24 -7.91 5.19
C ILE A 170 -10.30 -9.10 4.96
N ASN A 171 -10.85 -10.29 4.68
CA ASN A 171 -10.06 -11.47 4.39
C ASN A 171 -9.24 -11.35 3.09
N ASP A 172 -9.84 -10.82 2.03
CA ASP A 172 -9.16 -10.59 0.74
C ASP A 172 -8.03 -9.56 0.87
N LEU A 173 -8.23 -8.53 1.69
CA LEU A 173 -7.20 -7.55 2.02
C LEU A 173 -6.05 -8.17 2.82
N ALA A 174 -6.37 -9.05 3.77
CA ALA A 174 -5.36 -9.76 4.54
C ALA A 174 -4.52 -10.70 3.67
N ASP A 175 -5.12 -11.36 2.68
CA ASP A 175 -4.41 -12.25 1.76
C ASP A 175 -3.45 -11.50 0.82
N SER A 176 -3.77 -10.23 0.52
CA SER A 176 -2.93 -9.36 -0.31
C SER A 176 -1.97 -8.46 0.49
N PHE A 177 -2.11 -8.41 1.82
CA PHE A 177 -1.42 -7.47 2.70
C PHE A 177 0.11 -7.47 2.54
N SER A 178 0.76 -8.63 2.60
CA SER A 178 2.23 -8.77 2.55
C SER A 178 2.82 -8.10 1.30
N ARG A 179 2.16 -8.30 0.15
CA ARG A 179 2.62 -7.73 -1.12
C ARG A 179 2.43 -6.22 -1.15
N ILE A 180 1.36 -5.74 -0.55
CA ILE A 180 0.97 -4.34 -0.57
C ILE A 180 1.84 -3.55 0.38
N ILE A 181 1.98 -3.99 1.63
CA ILE A 181 2.73 -3.27 2.67
C ILE A 181 4.21 -3.07 2.31
N SER A 182 4.82 -4.00 1.57
CA SER A 182 6.19 -3.85 1.06
C SER A 182 6.39 -2.70 0.06
N GLN A 183 5.31 -2.13 -0.48
CA GLN A 183 5.34 -1.05 -1.47
C GLN A 183 5.17 0.33 -0.85
N PHE A 184 4.81 0.40 0.43
CA PHE A 184 4.56 1.66 1.14
C PHE A 184 5.77 2.09 1.94
N LYS A 185 5.91 3.41 2.13
CA LYS A 185 6.76 3.96 3.19
C LYS A 185 5.94 4.08 4.46
N ILE A 186 6.60 4.01 5.61
CA ILE A 186 5.94 4.15 6.92
C ILE A 186 5.20 5.50 7.02
N ASN A 187 5.80 6.55 6.46
CA ASN A 187 5.21 7.89 6.45
C ASN A 187 3.85 7.95 5.77
N ASP A 188 3.57 7.07 4.80
CA ASP A 188 2.30 7.01 4.09
C ASP A 188 1.18 6.51 5.02
N PHE A 189 1.50 5.61 5.96
CA PHE A 189 0.52 5.10 6.94
C PHE A 189 0.27 6.02 8.13
N ILE A 190 1.30 6.74 8.57
CA ILE A 190 1.21 7.53 9.80
C ILE A 190 0.75 8.97 9.55
N SER A 191 1.03 9.50 8.36
CA SER A 191 0.68 10.88 8.04
C SER A 191 -0.81 11.04 7.73
N ASP A 192 -1.49 9.97 7.27
CA ASP A 192 -2.94 9.96 7.07
C ASP A 192 -3.66 9.35 8.29
N GLU A 193 -4.38 10.19 9.05
CA GLU A 193 -5.12 9.76 10.24
C GLU A 193 -6.29 8.82 9.93
N GLY A 194 -6.87 8.91 8.72
CA GLY A 194 -7.93 8.02 8.26
C GLY A 194 -7.39 6.61 8.02
N VAL A 195 -6.28 6.51 7.28
CA VAL A 195 -5.60 5.23 7.01
C VAL A 195 -5.14 4.57 8.30
N SER A 196 -4.51 5.33 9.20
CA SER A 196 -4.07 4.83 10.51
C SER A 196 -5.24 4.25 11.33
N ARG A 197 -6.38 4.94 11.38
CA ARG A 197 -7.58 4.48 12.10
C ARG A 197 -8.18 3.22 11.48
N ASN A 198 -8.24 3.14 10.16
CA ASN A 198 -8.79 1.99 9.46
C ASN A 198 -7.87 0.76 9.59
N LEU A 199 -6.56 0.96 9.58
CA LEU A 199 -5.57 -0.08 9.89
C LEU A 199 -5.79 -0.67 11.29
N ALA A 200 -6.06 0.18 12.30
CA ALA A 200 -6.29 -0.27 13.66
C ALA A 200 -7.49 -1.23 13.74
N LYS A 201 -8.61 -0.83 13.13
CA LYS A 201 -9.82 -1.65 13.09
C LYS A 201 -9.66 -2.92 12.25
N PHE A 202 -8.90 -2.87 11.16
CA PHE A 202 -8.56 -4.06 10.37
C PHE A 202 -7.80 -5.09 11.22
N PHE A 203 -6.77 -4.64 11.94
CA PHE A 203 -6.02 -5.51 12.86
C PHE A 203 -6.90 -6.02 14.01
N GLU A 204 -7.78 -5.18 14.57
CA GLU A 204 -8.73 -5.58 15.61
C GLU A 204 -9.68 -6.67 15.12
N TYR A 205 -10.22 -6.54 13.90
CA TYR A 205 -11.05 -7.56 13.28
C TYR A 205 -10.29 -8.88 13.11
N LEU A 206 -9.10 -8.85 12.51
CA LEU A 206 -8.30 -10.06 12.30
C LEU A 206 -7.93 -10.72 13.62
N LYS A 207 -7.65 -9.94 14.67
CA LYS A 207 -7.34 -10.46 16.01
C LYS A 207 -8.47 -11.31 16.58
N VAL A 208 -9.72 -10.88 16.37
CA VAL A 208 -10.91 -11.57 16.89
C VAL A 208 -11.31 -12.74 16.00
N HIS A 209 -11.28 -12.57 14.69
CA HIS A 209 -11.90 -13.50 13.73
C HIS A 209 -10.90 -14.41 12.98
N GLU A 210 -9.66 -13.96 12.76
CA GLU A 210 -8.70 -14.59 11.86
C GLU A 210 -7.27 -14.54 12.43
N LYS A 211 -7.05 -15.21 13.58
CA LYS A 211 -5.79 -15.12 14.35
C LYS A 211 -4.52 -15.40 13.53
N SER A 212 -4.56 -16.35 12.61
CA SER A 212 -3.40 -16.67 11.76
C SER A 212 -3.07 -15.52 10.81
N LYS A 213 -4.09 -14.89 10.22
CA LYS A 213 -3.91 -13.74 9.32
C LYS A 213 -3.48 -12.50 10.08
N PHE A 214 -4.01 -12.29 11.30
CA PHE A 214 -3.54 -11.24 12.20
C PHE A 214 -2.02 -11.35 12.43
N GLN A 215 -1.54 -12.52 12.85
CA GLN A 215 -0.11 -12.73 13.10
C GLN A 215 0.73 -12.44 11.85
N LYS A 216 0.35 -12.98 10.70
CA LYS A 216 1.06 -12.77 9.43
C LYS A 216 1.11 -11.28 9.06
N CYS A 217 -0.05 -10.61 9.02
CA CYS A 217 -0.13 -9.20 8.63
C CYS A 217 0.65 -8.31 9.60
N SER A 218 0.58 -8.58 10.90
CA SER A 218 1.29 -7.77 11.90
C SER A 218 2.81 -7.97 11.82
N GLN A 219 3.28 -9.18 11.51
CA GLN A 219 4.70 -9.44 11.24
C GLN A 219 5.16 -8.70 9.97
N ASP A 220 4.38 -8.74 8.89
CA ASP A 220 4.73 -8.03 7.65
C ASP A 220 4.77 -6.51 7.87
N PHE A 221 3.79 -5.97 8.62
CA PHE A 221 3.75 -4.55 8.97
C PHE A 221 4.99 -4.13 9.77
N PHE A 222 5.36 -4.93 10.77
CA PHE A 222 6.54 -4.70 11.58
C PHE A 222 7.85 -4.77 10.77
N ARG A 223 7.97 -5.70 9.82
CA ARG A 223 9.15 -5.77 8.92
C ARG A 223 9.26 -4.51 8.08
N THR A 224 8.16 -4.07 7.45
CA THR A 224 8.15 -2.81 6.70
C THR A 224 8.57 -1.63 7.58
N ILE A 225 8.17 -1.63 8.86
CA ILE A 225 8.58 -0.59 9.80
C ILE A 225 10.09 -0.59 10.05
N ILE A 226 10.69 -1.77 10.25
CA ILE A 226 12.11 -1.82 10.56
C ILE A 226 12.96 -1.54 9.32
N SER A 227 12.55 -1.99 8.14
CA SER A 227 13.33 -1.84 6.90
C SER A 227 13.30 -0.42 6.31
N ASP A 228 12.44 0.49 6.79
CA ASP A 228 12.36 1.86 6.26
C ASP A 228 13.50 2.75 6.80
N LYS A 229 14.54 2.90 5.98
CA LYS A 229 15.69 3.79 6.25
C LYS A 229 15.33 5.29 6.22
N GLY A 230 14.14 5.65 5.73
CA GLY A 230 13.68 7.04 5.60
C GLY A 230 12.96 7.56 6.84
N PHE A 231 12.78 6.73 7.88
CA PHE A 231 12.07 7.13 9.09
C PHE A 231 12.93 8.02 9.99
N SER A 232 12.63 9.31 10.03
CA SER A 232 13.35 10.30 10.85
C SER A 232 12.48 11.02 11.88
N ASP A 233 11.15 10.85 11.81
CA ASP A 233 10.19 11.54 12.67
C ASP A 233 9.83 10.70 13.90
N TYR A 234 10.74 10.70 14.88
CA TYR A 234 10.59 9.94 16.12
C TYR A 234 9.36 10.31 16.95
N GLN A 235 8.74 11.48 16.73
CA GLN A 235 7.50 11.88 17.41
C GLN A 235 6.29 11.08 16.92
N LYS A 236 6.35 10.53 15.70
CA LYS A 236 5.31 9.68 15.12
C LYS A 236 5.41 8.22 15.56
N LEU A 237 6.48 7.83 16.27
CA LEU A 237 6.64 6.47 16.79
C LEU A 237 5.54 6.06 17.76
N ASP A 238 4.97 6.99 18.53
CA ASP A 238 3.95 6.64 19.52
C ASP A 238 2.67 6.09 18.86
N LYS A 239 2.34 6.55 17.65
CA LYS A 239 1.27 5.95 16.85
C LYS A 239 1.62 4.51 16.45
N ILE A 240 2.85 4.25 16.02
CA ILE A 240 3.33 2.90 15.67
C ILE A 240 3.30 1.96 16.89
N LYS A 241 3.74 2.45 18.05
CA LYS A 241 3.79 1.69 19.31
C LYS A 241 2.43 1.18 19.73
N LEU A 242 1.35 1.92 19.46
CA LEU A 242 -0.01 1.45 19.74
C LEU A 242 -0.35 0.19 18.92
N PHE A 243 0.05 0.12 17.65
CA PHE A 243 -0.19 -1.05 16.79
C PHE A 243 0.66 -2.26 17.20
N LEU A 244 1.95 -2.02 17.45
CA LEU A 244 2.86 -3.06 17.91
C LEU A 244 2.57 -3.51 19.35
N GLY A 245 1.85 -2.67 20.11
CA GLY A 245 1.29 -2.91 21.43
C GLY A 245 0.68 -4.30 21.60
N GLU A 246 -0.02 -4.75 20.57
CA GLU A 246 -0.89 -5.94 20.58
C GLU A 246 -0.21 -7.23 20.07
N LEU A 247 1.01 -7.11 19.53
CA LEU A 247 1.79 -8.26 19.06
C LEU A 247 2.37 -9.09 20.22
N LYS A 248 2.46 -10.41 20.07
CA LYS A 248 3.18 -11.24 21.04
C LYS A 248 4.68 -10.96 20.96
N ASP A 249 5.33 -10.95 22.12
CA ASP A 249 6.78 -10.74 22.21
C ASP A 249 7.57 -11.80 21.39
N ASP A 250 7.05 -13.03 21.33
CA ASP A 250 7.59 -14.11 20.50
C ASP A 250 7.51 -13.82 18.98
N ASP A 251 6.39 -13.27 18.52
CA ASP A 251 6.18 -12.91 17.11
C ASP A 251 7.12 -11.78 16.69
N ILE A 252 7.35 -10.81 17.58
CA ILE A 252 8.30 -9.70 17.36
C ILE A 252 9.74 -10.22 17.30
N ALA A 253 10.11 -11.10 18.24
CA ALA A 253 11.43 -11.72 18.27
C ALA A 253 11.71 -12.55 17.00
N ALA A 254 10.73 -13.32 16.52
CA ALA A 254 10.85 -14.07 15.26
C ALA A 254 11.08 -13.16 14.06
N ALA A 255 10.31 -12.07 13.96
CA ALA A 255 10.46 -11.13 12.85
C ALA A 255 11.83 -10.42 12.87
N LEU A 256 12.34 -10.05 14.05
CA LEU A 256 13.69 -9.49 14.16
C LEU A 256 14.77 -10.50 13.76
N LEU A 257 14.65 -11.76 14.18
CA LEU A 257 15.61 -12.80 13.80
C LEU A 257 15.63 -13.02 12.29
N GLU A 258 14.46 -12.97 11.65
CA GLU A 258 14.36 -13.08 10.20
C GLU A 258 15.05 -11.91 9.49
N GLN A 259 14.92 -10.68 10.00
CA GLN A 259 15.65 -9.53 9.49
C GLN A 259 17.17 -9.72 9.62
N LEU A 260 17.66 -10.13 10.79
CA LEU A 260 19.08 -10.42 11.02
C LEU A 260 19.63 -11.51 10.09
N SER A 261 18.81 -12.51 9.74
CA SER A 261 19.26 -13.68 8.98
C SER A 261 19.15 -13.48 7.46
N LYS A 262 18.13 -12.73 6.99
CA LYS A 262 17.76 -12.67 5.58
C LYS A 262 17.87 -11.29 4.94
N ASP A 263 17.77 -10.21 5.73
CA ASP A 263 17.87 -8.86 5.19
C ASP A 263 19.34 -8.42 5.10
N LYS A 264 19.81 -8.22 3.87
CA LYS A 264 21.18 -7.79 3.59
C LYS A 264 21.41 -6.34 3.98
N ASP A 265 20.37 -5.52 3.88
CA ASP A 265 20.45 -4.08 4.12
C ASP A 265 20.22 -3.72 5.59
N PHE A 266 19.93 -4.71 6.44
CA PHE A 266 19.79 -4.51 7.87
C PHE A 266 21.11 -4.01 8.48
N ASP A 267 21.05 -2.89 9.18
CA ASP A 267 22.18 -2.21 9.80
C ASP A 267 21.85 -1.66 11.21
N THR A 268 22.79 -0.93 11.80
CA THR A 268 22.67 -0.38 13.16
C THR A 268 21.51 0.61 13.29
N HIS A 269 21.14 1.31 12.22
CA HIS A 269 19.99 2.22 12.23
C HIS A 269 18.67 1.43 12.38
N ASN A 270 18.53 0.32 11.65
CA ASN A 270 17.35 -0.56 11.78
C ASN A 270 17.21 -1.11 13.20
N LEU A 271 18.31 -1.56 13.81
CA LEU A 271 18.31 -2.09 15.17
C LEU A 271 17.99 -1.00 16.22
N ASN A 272 18.46 0.23 16.00
CA ASN A 272 18.15 1.36 16.87
C ASN A 272 16.68 1.78 16.76
N LEU A 273 16.13 1.85 15.54
CA LEU A 273 14.71 2.09 15.32
C LEU A 273 13.86 1.06 16.06
N PHE A 274 14.22 -0.22 15.95
CA PHE A 274 13.58 -1.29 16.70
C PHE A 274 13.66 -1.10 18.22
N SER A 275 14.83 -0.71 18.74
CA SER A 275 15.04 -0.44 20.17
C SER A 275 14.18 0.73 20.69
N LEU A 276 13.81 1.67 19.82
CA LEU A 276 12.93 2.79 20.17
C LEU A 276 11.44 2.42 20.17
N LEU A 277 11.04 1.36 19.46
CA LEU A 277 9.65 0.89 19.42
C LEU A 277 9.21 0.22 20.73
N PHE A 278 10.15 -0.34 21.49
CA PHE A 278 9.84 -1.07 22.72
C PHE A 278 10.66 -0.56 23.89
N SER A 279 10.02 -0.38 25.05
CA SER A 279 10.69 0.12 26.26
C SER A 279 10.32 -0.72 27.49
N GLY A 280 11.12 -0.55 28.55
CA GLY A 280 10.86 -1.15 29.86
C GLY A 280 10.89 -2.68 29.86
N GLN A 281 9.91 -3.29 30.54
CA GLN A 281 9.86 -4.75 30.74
C GLN A 281 9.64 -5.53 29.45
N ARG A 282 8.88 -4.97 28.51
CA ARG A 282 8.59 -5.65 27.25
C ARG A 282 9.81 -5.78 26.37
N HIS A 283 10.64 -4.75 26.33
CA HIS A 283 11.94 -4.78 25.64
C HIS A 283 12.79 -5.97 26.13
N LYS A 284 12.86 -6.21 27.44
CA LYS A 284 13.59 -7.37 28.01
C LYS A 284 12.97 -8.71 27.64
N LYS A 285 11.63 -8.82 27.62
CA LYS A 285 10.93 -10.05 27.22
C LYS A 285 11.20 -10.41 25.76
N ILE A 286 11.12 -9.43 24.86
CA ILE A 286 11.39 -9.63 23.43
C ILE A 286 12.84 -10.11 23.23
N ALA A 287 13.79 -9.50 23.94
CA ALA A 287 15.19 -9.93 23.92
C ALA A 287 15.38 -11.37 24.42
N SER A 288 14.69 -11.77 25.50
CA SER A 288 14.69 -13.16 25.98
C SER A 288 14.16 -14.14 24.93
N CYS A 289 12.99 -13.84 24.33
CA CYS A 289 12.42 -14.67 23.26
C CYS A 289 13.34 -14.75 22.04
N LEU A 290 14.04 -13.66 21.71
CA LEU A 290 15.02 -13.65 20.64
C LEU A 290 16.18 -14.61 20.95
N GLY A 291 16.72 -14.57 22.17
CA GLY A 291 17.76 -15.50 22.63
C GLY A 291 17.35 -16.96 22.49
N GLU A 292 16.15 -17.32 22.98
CA GLU A 292 15.60 -18.68 22.86
C GLU A 292 15.49 -19.13 21.40
N LYS A 293 15.02 -18.25 20.50
CA LYS A 293 14.90 -18.56 19.08
C LYS A 293 16.25 -18.71 18.39
N ILE A 294 17.26 -17.94 18.80
CA ILE A 294 18.63 -18.06 18.29
C ILE A 294 19.21 -19.44 18.61
N GLU A 295 18.95 -19.96 19.80
CA GLU A 295 19.38 -21.31 20.21
C GLU A 295 18.68 -22.41 19.39
N GLN A 296 17.43 -22.15 18.97
CA GLN A 296 16.58 -23.08 18.22
C GLN A 296 16.73 -23.00 16.69
N ILE A 297 17.66 -22.22 16.15
CA ILE A 297 17.86 -22.14 14.70
C ILE A 297 18.34 -23.51 14.17
N GLU A 298 17.45 -24.22 13.47
CA GLU A 298 17.71 -25.56 12.92
C GLU A 298 18.68 -25.53 11.71
N TYR A 299 18.67 -24.45 10.92
CA TYR A 299 19.45 -24.35 9.69
C TYR A 299 20.80 -23.66 9.90
N LEU A 300 21.89 -24.39 9.65
CA LEU A 300 23.27 -23.87 9.77
C LEU A 300 23.52 -22.61 8.94
N ARG A 301 22.90 -22.50 7.75
CA ARG A 301 23.04 -21.33 6.87
C ARG A 301 22.44 -20.07 7.49
N ASP A 302 21.25 -20.16 8.06
CA ASP A 302 20.57 -19.01 8.67
C ASP A 302 21.30 -18.57 9.94
N LYS A 303 21.83 -19.55 10.70
CA LYS A 303 22.69 -19.28 11.87
C LYS A 303 23.99 -18.56 11.49
N ALA A 304 24.63 -18.96 10.39
CA ALA A 304 25.83 -18.31 9.88
C ALA A 304 25.54 -16.88 9.39
N ALA A 305 24.48 -16.70 8.60
CA ALA A 305 24.07 -15.38 8.10
C ALA A 305 23.73 -14.40 9.24
N ALA A 306 22.97 -14.84 10.23
CA ALA A 306 22.67 -14.05 11.42
C ALA A 306 23.94 -13.68 12.20
N LYS A 307 24.91 -14.61 12.30
CA LYS A 307 26.19 -14.38 12.97
C LYS A 307 27.03 -13.33 12.26
N ASP A 308 27.18 -13.45 10.95
CA ASP A 308 27.94 -12.50 10.15
C ASP A 308 27.32 -11.09 10.26
N LYS A 309 25.97 -11.01 10.24
CA LYS A 309 25.25 -9.75 10.41
C LYS A 309 25.46 -9.14 11.81
N VAL A 310 25.43 -9.95 12.88
CA VAL A 310 25.73 -9.46 14.25
C VAL A 310 27.17 -8.97 14.36
N GLN A 311 28.13 -9.66 13.74
CA GLN A 311 29.52 -9.19 13.69
C GLN A 311 29.64 -7.85 12.95
N GLU A 312 28.95 -7.69 11.81
CA GLU A 312 28.91 -6.44 11.06
C GLU A 312 28.36 -5.28 11.91
N LEU A 313 27.24 -5.50 12.61
CA LEU A 313 26.62 -4.51 13.49
C LEU A 313 27.58 -4.03 14.59
N PHE A 314 28.28 -4.96 15.26
CA PHE A 314 29.22 -4.63 16.32
C PHE A 314 30.57 -4.08 15.83
N SER A 315 30.91 -4.28 14.55
CA SER A 315 32.11 -3.70 13.95
C SER A 315 31.86 -2.30 13.36
N SER A 316 30.59 -1.87 13.28
CA SER A 316 30.22 -0.57 12.72
C SER A 316 30.64 0.59 13.62
N ALA A 317 30.86 1.77 13.03
CA ALA A 317 31.18 3.00 13.77
C ALA A 317 30.10 3.39 14.78
N ASP A 318 28.86 2.95 14.55
CA ASP A 318 27.69 3.25 15.37
C ASP A 318 27.40 2.16 16.42
N ALA A 319 28.25 1.14 16.59
CA ALA A 319 28.01 0.03 17.52
C ALA A 319 27.74 0.46 18.97
N SER A 320 28.29 1.61 19.38
CA SER A 320 28.08 2.22 20.70
C SER A 320 26.64 2.71 20.94
N SER A 321 25.84 2.88 19.88
CA SER A 321 24.44 3.31 19.95
C SER A 321 23.45 2.16 20.18
N ILE A 322 23.91 0.90 20.02
CA ILE A 322 23.07 -0.28 20.21
C ILE A 322 22.72 -0.44 21.70
N SER A 323 21.46 -0.72 22.01
CA SER A 323 21.01 -0.95 23.38
C SER A 323 21.77 -2.11 24.04
N GLU A 324 22.22 -1.92 25.29
CA GLU A 324 22.90 -2.93 26.10
C GLU A 324 22.12 -4.25 26.19
N ILE A 325 20.78 -4.19 26.19
CA ILE A 325 19.91 -5.38 26.21
C ILE A 325 20.16 -6.25 24.98
N TYR A 326 20.21 -5.66 23.79
CA TYR A 326 20.47 -6.38 22.55
C TYR A 326 21.94 -6.68 22.34
N GLN A 327 22.86 -5.85 22.85
CA GLN A 327 24.29 -6.21 22.88
C GLN A 327 24.49 -7.53 23.62
N ASN A 328 23.94 -7.66 24.83
CA ASN A 328 24.05 -8.88 25.62
C ASN A 328 23.38 -10.07 24.91
N THR A 329 22.15 -9.88 24.43
CA THR A 329 21.37 -10.95 23.75
C THR A 329 22.05 -11.44 22.48
N LEU A 330 22.52 -10.54 21.62
CA LEU A 330 23.17 -10.89 20.35
C LEU A 330 24.61 -11.38 20.56
N THR A 331 25.28 -10.98 21.65
CA THR A 331 26.58 -11.54 22.01
C THR A 331 26.48 -13.03 22.31
N HIS A 332 25.35 -13.55 22.79
CA HIS A 332 25.15 -15.01 22.90
C HIS A 332 25.19 -15.73 21.55
N LEU A 333 24.73 -15.07 20.47
CA LEU A 333 24.83 -15.59 19.10
C LEU A 333 26.31 -15.69 18.65
N LEU A 334 27.15 -14.77 19.13
CA LEU A 334 28.60 -14.80 18.91
C LEU A 334 29.32 -15.79 19.85
N GLY A 335 28.84 -15.91 21.09
CA GLY A 335 29.38 -16.68 22.22
C GLY A 335 29.15 -18.20 22.15
N GLY A 336 28.43 -18.69 21.14
CA GLY A 336 28.56 -20.09 20.68
C GLY A 336 29.98 -20.45 20.23
N ILE A 337 30.90 -19.46 20.19
CA ILE A 337 32.33 -19.65 20.34
C ILE A 337 32.73 -18.95 21.63
N SER A 338 33.17 -19.75 22.60
CA SER A 338 34.09 -19.30 23.63
C SER A 338 35.22 -18.53 22.95
N PHE A 339 35.37 -17.23 23.20
CA PHE A 339 36.58 -16.44 22.90
C PHE A 339 37.76 -16.91 23.79
N LYS A 340 37.91 -18.23 23.93
CA LYS A 340 38.85 -18.96 24.77
C LYS A 340 39.36 -20.22 24.07
N ASP A 341 38.90 -20.54 22.88
CA ASP A 341 39.68 -21.37 21.97
C ASP A 341 40.66 -20.45 21.26
N LYS A 342 41.78 -20.20 21.96
CA LYS A 342 43.06 -20.01 21.28
C LYS A 342 43.10 -21.00 20.13
N TYR A 343 43.47 -20.52 18.94
CA TYR A 343 44.01 -21.34 17.86
C TYR A 343 44.63 -22.63 18.40
N ASP A 344 43.91 -23.76 18.29
CA ASP A 344 44.59 -25.04 18.26
C ASP A 344 45.22 -25.10 16.87
N PHE A 345 46.42 -24.53 16.82
CA PHE A 345 47.34 -24.67 15.72
C PHE A 345 47.68 -26.16 15.66
N ASP A 346 47.04 -26.89 14.76
CA ASP A 346 47.32 -28.30 14.52
C ASP A 346 48.72 -28.41 13.87
N GLN A 347 49.75 -28.46 14.70
CA GLN A 347 51.15 -28.57 14.28
C GLN A 347 51.39 -29.85 13.47
N ASP A 348 50.62 -30.92 13.71
CA ASP A 348 50.77 -32.20 13.01
C ASP A 348 50.30 -32.11 11.55
N LEU A 349 49.27 -31.31 11.26
CA LEU A 349 48.81 -31.03 9.89
C LEU A 349 49.81 -30.18 9.08
N ILE A 350 50.57 -29.30 9.72
CA ILE A 350 51.58 -28.48 9.03
C ILE A 350 52.83 -29.30 8.71
N VAL A 351 53.30 -30.14 9.63
CA VAL A 351 54.45 -31.02 9.39
C VAL A 351 54.15 -32.02 8.26
N LYS A 352 52.95 -32.62 8.24
CA LYS A 352 52.53 -33.52 7.15
C LYS A 352 52.48 -32.86 5.77
N ASN A 353 52.13 -31.58 5.71
CA ASN A 353 52.02 -30.85 4.43
C ASN A 353 53.37 -30.28 3.95
N TYR A 354 54.35 -30.09 4.84
CA TYR A 354 55.68 -29.58 4.48
C TYR A 354 56.75 -30.67 4.26
N GLU A 355 56.55 -31.91 4.74
CA GLU A 355 57.47 -33.03 4.44
C GLU A 355 57.34 -33.61 3.02
N LEU A 356 56.38 -33.16 2.21
CA LEU A 356 56.21 -33.60 0.81
C LEU A 356 56.84 -32.65 -0.22
N THR A 357 57.70 -31.71 0.20
CA THR A 357 58.35 -30.76 -0.73
C THR A 357 59.84 -30.51 -0.46
N LEU A 358 60.59 -31.54 -0.04
CA LEU A 358 62.05 -31.56 -0.13
C LEU A 358 62.56 -32.86 -0.77
#